data_AF-A0A2V4B2I1-F1
#
_entry.id   AF-A0A2V4B2I1-F1
#
_cell.length_a   1.000
_cell.length_b   1.000
_cell.length_c   1.000
_cell.angle_alpha   90.00
_cell.angle_beta   90.00
_cell.angle_gamma   90.00
#
_symmetry.space_group_name_H-M   'P 1'
#
loop_
_entity.id
_entity.type
_entity.pdbx_description
1 polymer ?
#
loop_
_entity_poly.entity_id
_entity_poly.type
_entity_poly.pdbx_seq_one_letter_code
_entity_poly.pdbx_strand_id
1 'polypeptide(L)' 'MAVRNEWAVTCRDLAGRKRELTVFVSSERVVLIAPPGEAAVLAPLDVGRLRAALRDAVVQVAESAREPEPDDDA' A
#
# COMPACT_ATOMS: atom_id res chain seq x y z
N MET A 1 0.88 17.28 -8.69
CA MET A 1 1.45 15.93 -8.78
C MET A 1 0.33 14.96 -8.43
N ALA A 2 0.02 13.98 -9.28
CA ALA A 2 -0.99 12.98 -8.95
C ALA A 2 -0.57 12.23 -7.69
N VAL A 3 -1.47 12.14 -6.69
CA VAL A 3 -1.21 11.33 -5.51
C VAL A 3 -1.12 9.89 -5.98
N ARG A 4 0.01 9.25 -5.69
CA ARG A 4 0.21 7.83 -6.01
C ARG A 4 -0.39 7.08 -4.84
N ASN A 5 -1.52 6.45 -5.05
CA ASN A 5 -2.21 5.68 -4.01
C ASN A 5 -1.64 4.27 -3.90
N GLU A 6 -0.48 4.01 -4.48
CA GLU A 6 0.09 2.68 -4.66
C GLU A 6 1.61 2.72 -4.45
N TRP A 7 2.11 1.76 -3.68
CA TRP A 7 3.52 1.55 -3.37
C TRP A 7 3.89 0.10 -3.65
N ALA A 8 4.93 -0.10 -4.44
CA ALA A 8 5.56 -1.41 -4.62
C ALA A 8 6.70 -1.58 -3.60
N VAL A 9 6.64 -2.66 -2.81
CA VAL A 9 7.67 -3.03 -1.84
C VAL A 9 8.37 -4.29 -2.35
N THR A 10 9.65 -4.17 -2.71
CA THR A 10 10.46 -5.33 -3.09
C THR A 10 10.53 -6.34 -1.96
N CYS A 11 10.37 -7.62 -2.29
CA CYS A 11 10.53 -8.74 -1.38
C CYS A 11 11.10 -9.96 -2.13
N ARG A 12 11.15 -11.11 -1.46
CA ARG A 12 11.46 -12.40 -2.08
C ARG A 12 10.36 -13.41 -1.81
N ASP A 13 10.35 -14.50 -2.56
CA ASP A 13 9.58 -15.70 -2.18
C ASP A 13 10.44 -16.71 -1.42
N LEU A 14 9.86 -17.86 -1.06
CA LEU A 14 10.57 -18.96 -0.39
C LEU A 14 11.68 -19.58 -1.26
N ALA A 15 11.63 -19.42 -2.58
CA ALA A 15 12.68 -19.84 -3.50
C ALA A 15 13.76 -18.76 -3.68
N GLY A 16 13.67 -17.64 -2.94
CA GLY A 16 14.61 -16.53 -3.00
C GLY A 16 14.49 -15.66 -4.25
N ARG A 17 13.48 -15.86 -5.10
CA ARG A 17 13.28 -15.03 -6.30
C ARG A 17 12.79 -13.66 -5.89
N LYS A 18 13.25 -12.62 -6.59
CA LYS A 18 12.78 -11.25 -6.36
C LYS A 18 11.32 -11.13 -6.77
N ARG A 19 10.49 -10.61 -5.88
CA ARG A 19 9.05 -10.34 -6.05
C ARG A 19 8.72 -8.94 -5.54
N GLU A 20 7.46 -8.56 -5.63
CA GLU A 20 6.94 -7.30 -5.12
C GLU A 20 5.62 -7.52 -4.38
N LEU A 21 5.47 -6.82 -3.25
CA LEU A 21 4.23 -6.68 -2.51
C LEU A 21 3.68 -5.30 -2.83
N THR A 22 2.42 -5.23 -3.23
CA THR A 22 1.75 -3.96 -3.55
C THR A 22 0.94 -3.50 -2.35
N VAL A 23 1.13 -2.26 -1.92
CA VAL A 23 0.28 -1.56 -0.96
C VAL A 23 -0.49 -0.51 -1.72
N PHE A 24 -1.80 -0.41 -1.55
CA PHE A 24 -2.56 0.69 -2.11
C PHE A 24 -3.75 1.09 -1.25
N VAL A 25 -4.29 2.28 -1.49
CA VAL A 25 -5.51 2.76 -0.82
C VAL A 25 -6.72 2.51 -1.72
N SER A 26 -7.75 1.91 -1.14
CA SER A 26 -9.06 1.74 -1.76
C SER A 26 -10.13 2.27 -0.81
N SER A 27 -10.72 3.41 -1.18
CA SER A 27 -11.64 4.16 -0.33
C SER A 27 -11.02 4.42 1.05
N GLU A 28 -11.62 3.92 2.13
CA GLU A 28 -11.14 4.09 3.51
C GLU A 28 -10.26 2.94 4.00
N ARG A 29 -9.69 2.15 3.09
CA ARG A 29 -8.96 0.92 3.43
C ARG A 29 -7.58 0.91 2.82
N VAL A 30 -6.61 0.42 3.58
CA VAL A 30 -5.30 0.03 3.06
C VAL A 30 -5.38 -1.43 2.61
N VAL A 31 -5.02 -1.68 1.37
CA VAL A 31 -5.02 -3.01 0.75
C VAL A 31 -3.57 -3.44 0.50
N LEU A 32 -3.25 -4.68 0.86
CA LEU A 32 -1.96 -5.30 0.59
C LEU A 32 -2.19 -6.50 -0.33
N ILE A 33 -1.48 -6.55 -1.46
CA ILE A 33 -1.44 -7.70 -2.35
C ILE A 33 -0.06 -8.33 -2.24
N ALA A 34 -0.03 -9.55 -1.69
CA ALA A 34 1.14 -10.40 -1.74
C ALA A 34 1.34 -10.96 -3.16
N PRO A 35 2.57 -11.35 -3.54
CA PRO A 35 2.82 -12.10 -4.76
C PRO A 35 1.87 -13.30 -4.87
N PRO A 36 1.30 -13.59 -6.05
CA PRO A 36 0.32 -14.66 -6.21
C PRO A 36 0.92 -16.03 -5.86
N GLY A 37 0.20 -16.79 -5.03
CA GLY A 37 0.49 -18.20 -4.74
C GLY A 37 1.76 -18.46 -3.92
N GLU A 38 2.42 -17.43 -3.39
CA GLU A 38 3.71 -17.55 -2.69
C GLU A 38 3.74 -16.71 -1.40
N ALA A 39 4.48 -17.17 -0.39
CA ALA A 39 4.75 -16.36 0.80
C ALA A 39 5.77 -15.26 0.47
N ALA A 40 5.45 -14.02 0.83
CA ALA A 40 6.41 -12.92 0.77
C ALA A 40 7.38 -13.01 1.96
N VAL A 41 8.65 -13.19 1.65
CA VAL A 41 9.77 -13.14 2.59
C VAL A 41 10.36 -11.74 2.54
N LEU A 42 10.35 -11.05 3.67
CA LEU A 42 10.90 -9.70 3.81
C LEU A 42 12.18 -9.76 4.64
N ALA A 43 13.27 -9.23 4.08
CA ALA A 43 14.47 -8.94 4.88
C ALA A 43 14.22 -7.71 5.78
N PRO A 44 15.05 -7.46 6.81
CA PRO A 44 14.84 -6.34 7.73
C PRO A 44 14.63 -4.97 7.03
N LEU A 45 15.36 -4.72 5.94
CA LEU A 45 15.20 -3.50 5.15
C LEU A 45 13.85 -3.44 4.43
N ASP A 46 13.37 -4.58 3.89
CA ASP A 46 12.09 -4.68 3.20
C ASP A 46 10.93 -4.49 4.18
N VAL A 47 11.06 -5.01 5.41
CA VAL A 47 10.12 -4.71 6.51
C VAL A 47 10.08 -3.21 6.82
N GLY A 48 11.25 -2.56 6.86
CA GLY A 48 11.34 -1.10 7.04
C GLY A 48 10.63 -0.32 5.94
N ARG A 49 10.77 -0.75 4.69
CA ARG A 49 10.08 -0.16 3.52
C ARG A 49 8.58 -0.40 3.56
N LEU A 50 8.14 -1.61 3.91
CA LEU A 50 6.72 -1.93 4.07
C LEU A 50 6.08 -1.04 5.13
N ARG A 51 6.75 -0.87 6.28
CA ARG A 51 6.27 0.03 7.34
C ARG A 51 6.12 1.47 6.86
N ALA A 52 7.06 1.98 6.06
CA ALA A 52 6.96 3.32 5.49
C ALA A 52 5.76 3.44 4.54
N ALA A 53 5.60 2.49 3.61
CA ALA A 53 4.46 2.47 2.69
C ALA A 53 3.11 2.38 3.43
N LEU A 54 3.00 1.55 4.47
CA LEU A 54 1.79 1.45 5.29
C LEU A 54 1.48 2.75 6.04
N ARG A 55 2.51 3.43 6.54
CA ARG A 55 2.34 4.73 7.21
C ARG A 55 1.79 5.76 6.23
N ASP A 56 2.37 5.86 5.04
CA ASP A 56 1.93 6.80 4.01
C ASP A 56 0.49 6.49 3.57
N ALA A 57 0.16 5.20 3.38
CA ALA A 57 -1.20 4.77 3.02
C ALA A 57 -2.25 5.13 4.08
N VAL A 58 -1.94 5.00 5.37
CA VAL A 58 -2.87 5.37 6.46
C VAL A 58 -3.09 6.88 6.52
N VAL A 59 -2.05 7.68 6.30
CA VAL A 59 -2.19 9.15 6.21
C VAL A 59 -3.15 9.50 5.07
N GLN A 60 -2.97 8.85 3.92
CA GLN A 60 -3.82 9.11 2.78
C GLN A 60 -5.30 8.70 3.01
N VAL A 61 -5.55 7.56 3.65
CA VAL A 61 -6.92 7.17 4.03
C VAL A 61 -7.57 8.23 4.92
N ALA A 62 -6.83 8.78 5.88
CA ALA A 62 -7.34 9.82 6.77
C ALA A 62 -7.62 11.16 6.04
N GLU A 63 -6.88 11.46 4.98
CA GLU A 63 -7.13 12.61 4.11
C GLU A 63 -8.37 12.41 3.25
N SER A 64 -8.54 11.22 2.63
CA SER A 64 -9.72 10.90 1.83
C SER A 64 -11.01 10.86 2.65
N ALA A 65 -10.97 10.45 3.91
CA ALA A 65 -12.13 10.49 4.81
C ALA A 65 -12.53 11.92 5.24
N ARG A 66 -11.66 12.91 5.01
CA ARG A 66 -11.91 14.32 5.37
C ARG A 66 -12.48 15.16 4.25
N GLU A 67 -12.52 14.65 3.03
CA GLU A 67 -13.09 15.37 1.89
C GLU A 67 -14.61 15.13 1.89
N PRO A 68 -15.44 16.11 2.32
CA PRO A 68 -16.88 15.96 2.24
C PRO A 68 -17.29 15.87 0.76
N GLU A 69 -18.23 14.97 0.48
CA GLU A 69 -18.97 14.90 -0.78
C GLU A 69 -19.46 16.33 -1.12
N PRO A 70 -19.15 16.90 -2.30
CA PRO A 70 -19.66 18.22 -2.64
C PRO A 70 -21.18 18.15 -2.60
N ASP A 71 -21.81 18.99 -1.78
CA ASP A 71 -23.27 19.18 -1.73
C ASP A 71 -23.80 19.28 -3.16
N ASP A 72 -24.41 18.21 -3.64
CA ASP A 72 -25.21 18.19 -4.85
C ASP A 72 -26.59 18.75 -4.49
N ASP A 73 -26.61 20.05 -4.17
CA ASP A 73 -27.82 20.86 -4.03
C ASP A 73 -27.69 22.06 -4.99
N ALA A 74 -28.15 21.87 -6.23
CA ALA A 74 -28.50 22.92 -7.18
C ALA A 74 -29.78 22.56 -7.94
#